data_AF-G4Q4H2-F1
#
_entry.id   AF-G4Q4H2-F1
#
_cell.length_a   1.000
_cell.length_b   1.000
_cell.length_c   1.000
_cell.angle_alpha   90.00
_cell.angle_beta   90.00
_cell.angle_gamma   90.00
#
_symmetry.space_group_name_H-M   'P 1'
#
loop_
_entity.id
_entity.type
_entity.pdbx_description
1 polymer ?
#
loop_
_entity_poly.entity_id
_entity_poly.type
_entity_poly.pdbx_seq_one_letter_code
_entity_poly.pdbx_strand_id
1 'polypeptide(L)'
;MKVFLNPGHALNGNPDPGAVNGETGLRECDVALAVGESAESYLNAAGVETELLQSDSLYDICEAANSSDADIFVSIHCNAAEAEEANGTETWACAGSYRGSVLASCIQSQLVDALDITDRGVKIATPGVNGLYVLTNTDMPAVLVELAFITNPGDEEILANAQDAMARAVARGVTDYEQLILGGK
;
A
#
# COMPACT_ATOMS: atom_id res chain seq x y z
N MET A 1 -2.97 14.55 -11.03
CA MET A 1 -1.84 13.67 -10.68
C MET A 1 -2.10 12.29 -11.30
N LYS A 2 -1.07 11.51 -11.64
CA LYS A 2 -1.17 10.09 -12.02
C LYS A 2 -0.56 9.21 -10.92
N VAL A 3 -1.22 8.10 -10.59
CA VAL A 3 -0.83 7.17 -9.52
C VAL A 3 -0.58 5.79 -10.10
N PHE A 4 0.57 5.21 -9.81
CA PHE A 4 0.81 3.80 -10.07
C PHE A 4 0.49 2.98 -8.81
N LEU A 5 -0.48 2.08 -8.91
CA LEU A 5 -0.90 1.18 -7.85
C LEU A 5 -0.30 -0.20 -8.07
N ASN A 6 0.33 -0.74 -7.03
CA ASN A 6 0.88 -2.08 -7.05
C ASN A 6 0.28 -2.92 -5.91
N PRO A 7 -0.75 -3.72 -6.18
CA PRO A 7 -1.09 -4.83 -5.30
C PRO A 7 0.09 -5.78 -5.18
N GLY A 8 0.49 -6.10 -3.95
CA GLY A 8 1.60 -6.99 -3.67
C GLY A 8 1.40 -8.41 -4.18
N HIS A 9 2.52 -9.13 -4.31
CA HIS A 9 2.58 -10.55 -4.66
C HIS A 9 1.97 -10.91 -6.02
N ALA A 10 1.88 -12.20 -6.32
CA ALA A 10 1.48 -12.69 -7.63
C ALA A 10 -0.04 -12.70 -7.79
N LEU A 11 -0.53 -12.36 -8.99
CA LEU A 11 -1.93 -12.52 -9.35
C LEU A 11 -2.37 -13.98 -9.18
N ASN A 12 -3.49 -14.20 -8.48
CA ASN A 12 -4.01 -15.51 -8.06
C ASN A 12 -3.10 -16.30 -7.09
N GLY A 13 -2.02 -15.69 -6.59
CA GLY A 13 -1.08 -16.28 -5.64
C GLY A 13 -0.13 -17.32 -6.21
N ASN A 14 0.09 -17.33 -7.54
CA ASN A 14 1.06 -18.22 -8.19
C ASN A 14 2.16 -17.39 -8.89
N PRO A 15 3.44 -17.54 -8.52
CA PRO A 15 3.99 -18.51 -7.56
C PRO A 15 3.87 -18.08 -6.09
N ASP A 16 3.58 -16.82 -5.82
CA ASP A 16 3.64 -16.24 -4.48
C ASP A 16 2.28 -15.61 -4.06
N PRO A 17 1.57 -16.17 -3.07
CA PRO A 17 0.37 -15.56 -2.50
C PRO A 17 0.66 -14.49 -1.44
N GLY A 18 1.92 -14.30 -1.07
CA GLY A 18 2.31 -13.57 0.13
C GLY A 18 1.95 -14.33 1.39
N ALA A 19 1.68 -13.60 2.46
CA ALA A 19 1.24 -14.21 3.70
C ALA A 19 -0.17 -14.84 3.55
N VAL A 20 -0.36 -16.00 4.18
CA VAL A 20 -1.63 -16.73 4.16
C VAL A 20 -2.02 -17.06 5.59
N ASN A 21 -3.23 -16.68 5.99
CA ASN A 21 -3.78 -17.10 7.26
C ASN A 21 -4.07 -18.61 7.23
N GLY A 22 -3.48 -19.38 8.15
CA GLY A 22 -3.59 -20.84 8.16
C GLY A 22 -4.97 -21.37 8.55
N GLU A 23 -5.81 -20.57 9.21
CA GLU A 23 -7.13 -20.98 9.68
C GLU A 23 -8.23 -20.63 8.68
N THR A 24 -8.23 -19.39 8.17
CA THR A 24 -9.27 -18.89 7.26
C THR A 24 -8.92 -19.11 5.78
N GLY A 25 -7.63 -19.25 5.48
CA GLY A 25 -7.13 -19.31 4.10
C GLY A 25 -7.11 -17.95 3.40
N LEU A 26 -7.30 -16.83 4.13
CA LEU A 26 -7.16 -15.49 3.58
C LEU A 26 -5.72 -15.29 3.07
N ARG A 27 -5.58 -14.80 1.84
CA ARG A 27 -4.27 -14.62 1.18
C ARG A 27 -4.03 -13.13 0.96
N GLU A 28 -2.82 -12.69 1.26
CA GLU A 28 -2.39 -11.31 1.07
C GLU A 28 -2.59 -10.82 -0.37
N CYS A 29 -2.21 -11.62 -1.38
CA CYS A 29 -2.36 -11.24 -2.78
C CYS A 29 -3.82 -10.90 -3.17
N ASP A 30 -4.81 -11.58 -2.58
CA ASP A 30 -6.22 -11.37 -2.87
C ASP A 30 -6.73 -10.08 -2.21
N VAL A 31 -6.34 -9.85 -0.96
CA VAL A 31 -6.71 -8.63 -0.21
C VAL A 31 -6.07 -7.41 -0.87
N ALA A 32 -4.77 -7.48 -1.18
CA ALA A 32 -4.03 -6.41 -1.82
C ALA A 32 -4.66 -6.03 -3.17
N LEU A 33 -5.04 -7.02 -3.98
CA LEU A 33 -5.68 -6.77 -5.28
C LEU A 33 -7.06 -6.12 -5.10
N ALA A 34 -7.91 -6.66 -4.23
CA ALA A 34 -9.25 -6.13 -4.00
C ALA A 34 -9.23 -4.67 -3.48
N VAL A 35 -8.32 -4.37 -2.56
CA VAL A 35 -8.11 -3.00 -2.06
C VAL A 35 -7.54 -2.11 -3.16
N GLY A 36 -6.58 -2.60 -3.95
CA GLY A 36 -5.97 -1.88 -5.07
C GLY A 36 -6.98 -1.49 -6.15
N GLU A 37 -7.78 -2.43 -6.66
CA GLU A 37 -8.81 -2.17 -7.69
C GLU A 37 -9.91 -1.22 -7.17
N SER A 38 -10.28 -1.34 -5.90
CA SER A 38 -11.25 -0.44 -5.28
C SER A 38 -10.66 0.97 -5.10
N ALA A 39 -9.41 1.08 -4.66
CA ALA A 39 -8.71 2.36 -4.52
C ALA A 39 -8.54 3.03 -5.91
N GLU A 40 -8.22 2.24 -6.93
CA GLU A 40 -8.19 2.68 -8.33
C GLU A 40 -9.52 3.32 -8.74
N SER A 41 -10.62 2.63 -8.47
CA SER A 41 -11.97 3.11 -8.79
C SER A 41 -12.29 4.44 -8.08
N TYR A 42 -11.92 4.57 -6.80
CA TYR A 42 -12.14 5.80 -6.02
C TYR A 42 -11.25 6.97 -6.50
N LEU A 43 -10.00 6.70 -6.84
CA LEU A 43 -9.07 7.70 -7.37
C LEU A 43 -9.54 8.23 -8.73
N ASN A 44 -9.91 7.33 -9.64
CA ASN A 44 -10.46 7.72 -10.94
C ASN A 44 -11.76 8.52 -10.80
N ALA A 45 -12.63 8.14 -9.87
CA ALA A 45 -13.84 8.91 -9.57
C ALA A 45 -13.55 10.31 -9.00
N ALA A 46 -12.42 10.49 -8.33
CA ALA A 46 -11.92 11.79 -7.85
C ALA A 46 -11.16 12.60 -8.92
N GLY A 47 -11.00 12.06 -10.13
CA GLY A 47 -10.28 12.71 -11.23
C GLY A 47 -8.75 12.53 -11.19
N VAL A 48 -8.26 11.59 -10.38
CA VAL A 48 -6.86 11.18 -10.34
C VAL A 48 -6.68 10.01 -11.30
N GLU A 49 -5.77 10.14 -12.27
CA GLU A 49 -5.48 9.08 -13.23
C GLU A 49 -4.70 7.94 -12.55
N THR A 50 -4.99 6.70 -12.90
CA THR A 50 -4.33 5.53 -12.32
C THR A 50 -3.80 4.55 -13.35
N GLU A 51 -2.81 3.78 -12.94
CA GLU A 51 -2.39 2.54 -13.59
C GLU A 51 -2.14 1.49 -12.51
N LEU A 52 -2.55 0.24 -12.74
CA LEU A 52 -2.48 -0.83 -11.77
C LEU A 52 -1.77 -2.06 -12.34
N LEU A 53 -0.79 -2.59 -11.60
CA LEU A 53 -0.10 -3.84 -11.95
C LEU A 53 0.17 -4.68 -10.70
N GLN A 54 -0.36 -5.92 -10.70
CA GLN A 54 0.01 -6.97 -9.76
C GLN A 54 0.91 -8.00 -10.47
N SER A 55 2.09 -8.24 -9.92
CA SER A 55 3.08 -9.17 -10.48
C SER A 55 4.02 -9.70 -9.40
N ASP A 56 4.53 -10.91 -9.59
CA ASP A 56 5.60 -11.48 -8.75
C ASP A 56 6.97 -10.83 -9.06
N SER A 57 7.16 -10.34 -10.29
CA SER A 57 8.42 -9.74 -10.71
C SER A 57 8.53 -8.30 -10.24
N LEU A 58 9.34 -8.09 -9.20
CA LEU A 58 9.68 -6.74 -8.71
C LEU A 58 10.32 -5.87 -9.79
N TYR A 59 11.07 -6.48 -10.72
CA TYR A 59 11.66 -5.77 -11.86
C TYR A 59 10.56 -5.25 -12.80
N ASP A 60 9.61 -6.10 -13.20
CA ASP A 60 8.53 -5.74 -14.12
C ASP A 60 7.64 -4.65 -13.51
N ILE A 61 7.38 -4.72 -12.19
CA ILE A 61 6.64 -3.69 -11.46
C ILE A 61 7.35 -2.34 -11.57
N CYS A 62 8.65 -2.30 -11.27
CA CYS A 62 9.43 -1.06 -11.30
C CYS A 62 9.56 -0.52 -12.74
N GLU A 63 9.77 -1.39 -13.73
CA GLU A 63 9.84 -0.99 -15.13
C GLU A 63 8.53 -0.37 -15.61
N ALA A 64 7.40 -1.01 -15.32
CA ALA A 64 6.07 -0.50 -15.65
C ALA A 64 5.81 0.84 -14.96
N ALA A 65 6.07 0.94 -13.66
CA ALA A 65 5.90 2.18 -12.90
C ALA A 65 6.74 3.32 -13.50
N ASN A 66 8.03 3.08 -13.77
CA ASN A 66 8.93 4.11 -14.32
C ASN A 66 8.57 4.52 -15.74
N SER A 67 7.92 3.63 -16.51
CA SER A 67 7.48 3.91 -17.89
C SER A 67 6.07 4.51 -17.96
N SER A 68 5.36 4.62 -16.83
CA SER A 68 3.94 5.01 -16.79
C SER A 68 3.70 6.53 -16.73
N ASP A 69 4.73 7.36 -16.62
CA ASP A 69 4.63 8.79 -16.29
C ASP A 69 3.90 9.07 -14.96
N ALA A 70 3.82 8.09 -14.04
CA ALA A 70 3.16 8.29 -12.74
C ALA A 70 3.91 9.30 -11.85
N ASP A 71 3.14 10.16 -11.17
CA ASP A 71 3.66 11.16 -10.24
C ASP A 71 4.04 10.56 -8.87
N ILE A 72 3.40 9.44 -8.50
CA ILE A 72 3.65 8.68 -7.27
C ILE A 72 3.39 7.18 -7.48
N PHE A 73 3.99 6.36 -6.61
CA PHE A 73 3.81 4.92 -6.56
C PHE A 73 3.30 4.48 -5.18
N VAL A 74 2.29 3.63 -5.16
CA VAL A 74 1.69 3.07 -3.93
C VAL A 74 1.62 1.55 -4.06
N SER A 75 2.45 0.85 -3.29
CA SER A 75 2.37 -0.60 -3.15
C SER A 75 1.50 -0.96 -1.93
N ILE A 76 0.64 -1.97 -2.06
CA ILE A 76 -0.38 -2.36 -1.08
C ILE A 76 -0.14 -3.81 -0.66
N HIS A 77 0.03 -4.03 0.64
CA HIS A 77 0.41 -5.30 1.25
C HIS A 77 -0.37 -5.58 2.54
N CYS A 78 -0.25 -6.81 3.03
CA CYS A 78 -0.72 -7.19 4.36
C CYS A 78 0.47 -7.70 5.17
N ASN A 79 0.59 -7.23 6.40
CA ASN A 79 1.72 -7.59 7.24
C ASN A 79 1.56 -9.02 7.77
N ALA A 80 2.66 -9.60 8.24
CA ALA A 80 2.68 -10.87 8.95
C ALA A 80 3.83 -10.89 9.96
N ALA A 81 3.60 -11.52 11.11
CA ALA A 81 4.62 -11.72 12.12
C ALA A 81 4.46 -13.05 12.83
N GLU A 82 5.57 -13.58 13.37
CA GLU A 82 5.55 -14.77 14.23
C GLU A 82 4.82 -14.51 15.56
N ALA A 83 4.91 -13.29 16.08
CA ALA A 83 4.18 -12.88 17.28
C ALA A 83 2.73 -12.55 16.91
N GLU A 84 1.80 -13.40 17.35
CA GLU A 84 0.36 -13.25 17.09
C GLU A 84 -0.20 -11.93 17.67
N GLU A 85 0.46 -11.32 18.66
CA GLU A 85 0.05 -10.03 19.22
C GLU A 85 0.38 -8.83 18.32
N ALA A 86 1.24 -9.00 17.31
CA ALA A 86 1.56 -7.94 16.38
C ALA A 86 0.33 -7.59 15.54
N ASN A 87 -0.14 -6.35 15.67
CA ASN A 87 -1.29 -5.83 14.97
C ASN A 87 -1.06 -4.37 14.56
N GLY A 88 -1.97 -3.82 13.76
CA GLY A 88 -1.99 -2.44 13.31
C GLY A 88 -1.52 -2.24 11.88
N THR A 89 -1.64 -0.99 11.42
CA THR A 89 -1.21 -0.56 10.09
C THR A 89 0.09 0.23 10.15
N GLU A 90 0.94 0.08 9.14
CA GLU A 90 2.14 0.91 8.95
C GLU A 90 2.32 1.26 7.47
N THR A 91 2.92 2.42 7.20
CA THR A 91 3.24 2.84 5.84
C THR A 91 4.72 3.16 5.72
N TRP A 92 5.40 2.49 4.79
CA TRP A 92 6.82 2.62 4.56
C TRP A 92 7.13 3.65 3.48
N ALA A 93 8.17 4.45 3.71
CA ALA A 93 8.73 5.38 2.74
C ALA A 93 10.26 5.21 2.65
N CYS A 94 10.85 5.59 1.52
CA CYS A 94 12.30 5.53 1.34
C CYS A 94 13.03 6.65 2.11
N ALA A 95 14.15 6.31 2.73
CA ALA A 95 15.02 7.25 3.42
C ALA A 95 15.45 8.40 2.48
N GLY A 96 15.30 9.65 2.95
CA GLY A 96 15.61 10.85 2.17
C GLY A 96 14.49 11.31 1.23
N SER A 97 13.43 10.52 1.04
CA SER A 97 12.26 10.95 0.25
C SER A 97 11.29 11.76 1.11
N TYR A 98 11.40 13.09 1.04
CA TYR A 98 10.43 13.99 1.70
C TYR A 98 9.01 13.76 1.18
N ARG A 99 8.83 13.74 -0.15
CA ARG A 99 7.52 13.52 -0.78
C ARG A 99 6.93 12.15 -0.43
N GLY A 100 7.75 11.10 -0.41
CA GLY A 100 7.32 9.77 0.04
C GLY A 100 6.89 9.75 1.50
N SER A 101 7.61 10.45 2.38
CA SER A 101 7.24 10.54 3.80
C SER A 101 5.93 11.30 4.03
N VAL A 102 5.67 12.37 3.27
CA VAL A 102 4.38 13.10 3.33
C VAL A 102 3.24 12.23 2.83
N LEU A 103 3.42 11.56 1.68
CA LEU A 103 2.42 10.63 1.14
C LEU A 103 2.11 9.50 2.15
N ALA A 104 3.15 8.88 2.72
CA ALA A 104 3.01 7.83 3.72
C ALA A 104 2.22 8.32 4.93
N SER A 105 2.51 9.53 5.42
CA SER A 105 1.78 10.11 6.55
C SER A 105 0.30 10.33 6.24
N CYS A 106 -0.04 10.78 5.03
CA CYS A 106 -1.44 11.02 4.64
C CYS A 106 -2.22 9.70 4.59
N ILE A 107 -1.64 8.67 3.96
CA ILE A 107 -2.27 7.34 3.89
C ILE A 107 -2.38 6.71 5.27
N GLN A 108 -1.32 6.76 6.07
CA GLN A 108 -1.31 6.24 7.44
C GLN A 108 -2.43 6.83 8.28
N SER A 109 -2.56 8.16 8.30
CA SER A 109 -3.61 8.84 9.09
C SER A 109 -5.01 8.44 8.65
N GLN A 110 -5.26 8.35 7.33
CA GLN A 110 -6.58 7.94 6.82
C GLN A 110 -6.91 6.48 7.18
N LEU A 111 -5.94 5.57 7.18
CA LEU A 111 -6.16 4.18 7.59
C LEU A 111 -6.48 4.07 9.08
N VAL A 112 -5.72 4.76 9.92
CA VAL A 112 -5.95 4.81 11.37
C VAL A 112 -7.35 5.37 11.68
N ASP A 113 -7.70 6.51 11.09
CA ASP A 113 -8.98 7.18 11.32
C ASP A 113 -10.18 6.37 10.81
N ALA A 114 -10.03 5.68 9.68
CA ALA A 114 -11.13 4.93 9.06
C ALA A 114 -11.41 3.58 9.73
N LEU A 115 -10.39 2.96 10.33
CA LEU A 115 -10.47 1.59 10.84
C LEU A 115 -10.46 1.49 12.37
N ASP A 116 -10.12 2.57 13.08
CA ASP A 116 -9.86 2.54 14.54
C ASP A 116 -8.84 1.44 14.90
N ILE A 117 -7.80 1.32 14.06
CA ILE A 117 -6.76 0.28 14.15
C ILE A 117 -5.50 0.85 14.83
N THR A 118 -4.69 -0.03 15.43
CA THR A 118 -3.41 0.36 16.04
C THR A 118 -2.51 1.09 15.04
N ASP A 119 -2.16 2.33 15.36
CA ASP A 119 -1.23 3.14 14.58
C ASP A 119 0.23 2.75 14.90
N ARG A 120 0.91 2.14 13.93
CA ARG A 120 2.34 1.82 14.03
C ARG A 120 3.21 2.92 13.40
N GLY A 121 2.60 3.91 12.79
CA GLY A 121 3.22 5.08 12.18
C GLY A 121 3.93 4.81 10.87
N VAL A 122 4.54 5.87 10.35
CA VAL A 122 5.38 5.80 9.15
C VAL A 122 6.73 5.15 9.47
N LYS A 123 7.16 4.21 8.61
CA LYS A 123 8.45 3.53 8.70
C LYS A 123 9.38 4.00 7.59
N ILE A 124 10.69 3.96 7.85
CA ILE A 124 11.71 4.39 6.90
C ILE A 124 12.54 3.20 6.43
N ALA A 125 12.44 2.91 5.13
CA ALA A 125 13.27 1.93 4.44
C ALA A 125 14.58 2.60 3.99
N THR A 126 15.71 2.12 4.49
CA THR A 126 17.05 2.59 4.12
C THR A 126 17.72 1.56 3.21
N PRO A 127 18.09 1.93 1.96
CA PRO A 127 18.79 1.03 1.04
C PRO A 127 20.03 0.40 1.69
N GLY A 128 20.16 -0.93 1.57
CA GLY A 128 21.27 -1.69 2.16
C GLY A 128 21.16 -1.99 3.67
N VAL A 129 20.08 -1.58 4.35
CA VAL A 129 19.81 -1.90 5.76
C VAL A 129 18.50 -2.67 5.90
N ASN A 130 17.39 -2.02 5.52
CA ASN A 130 16.02 -2.53 5.55
C ASN A 130 15.25 -2.02 4.31
N GLY A 131 15.96 -1.91 3.19
CA GLY A 131 15.42 -1.39 1.94
C GLY A 131 14.37 -2.33 1.36
N LEU A 132 13.26 -1.75 0.91
CA LEU A 132 12.22 -2.44 0.17
C LEU A 132 12.43 -2.12 -1.32
N TYR A 133 12.53 -3.16 -2.16
CA TYR A 133 13.02 -3.02 -3.53
C TYR A 133 12.25 -1.98 -4.35
N VAL A 134 10.91 -2.02 -4.31
CA VAL A 134 10.07 -1.08 -5.05
C VAL A 134 10.25 0.35 -4.58
N LEU A 135 10.53 0.60 -3.30
CA LEU A 135 10.75 1.96 -2.77
C LEU A 135 12.08 2.58 -3.24
N THR A 136 13.01 1.77 -3.72
CA THR A 136 14.36 2.21 -4.10
C THR A 136 14.66 2.08 -5.59
N ASN A 137 13.77 1.45 -6.37
CA ASN A 137 13.95 1.20 -7.80
C ASN A 137 12.83 1.82 -8.67
N THR A 138 11.92 2.58 -8.06
CA THR A 138 11.00 3.47 -8.79
C THR A 138 11.49 4.91 -8.79
N ASP A 139 11.28 5.64 -9.88
CA ASP A 139 11.79 7.01 -10.09
C ASP A 139 10.95 8.09 -9.40
N MET A 140 9.67 7.81 -9.16
CA MET A 140 8.73 8.71 -8.47
C MET A 140 8.72 8.46 -6.95
N PRO A 141 8.20 9.40 -6.13
CA PRO A 141 7.95 9.15 -4.71
C PRO A 141 7.10 7.90 -4.51
N ALA A 142 7.62 6.96 -3.73
CA ALA A 142 7.02 5.65 -3.51
C ALA A 142 6.72 5.40 -2.04
N VAL A 143 5.63 4.67 -1.78
CA VAL A 143 5.27 4.13 -0.47
C VAL A 143 4.83 2.67 -0.58
N LEU A 144 4.99 1.93 0.51
CA LEU A 144 4.46 0.57 0.67
C LEU A 144 3.58 0.56 1.91
N VAL A 145 2.31 0.21 1.73
CA VAL A 145 1.28 0.23 2.76
C VAL A 145 1.08 -1.18 3.28
N GLU A 146 1.31 -1.38 4.57
CA GLU A 146 0.94 -2.61 5.29
C GLU A 146 -0.43 -2.37 5.94
N LEU A 147 -1.48 -2.92 5.33
CA LEU A 147 -2.87 -2.61 5.69
C LEU A 147 -3.21 -3.03 7.14
N ALA A 148 -2.86 -4.26 7.51
CA ALA A 148 -2.98 -4.84 8.85
C ALA A 148 -2.21 -6.18 8.88
N PHE A 149 -2.15 -6.86 10.03
CA PHE A 149 -1.47 -8.16 10.17
C PHE A 149 -2.40 -9.34 9.86
N ILE A 150 -2.15 -10.06 8.77
CA ILE A 150 -2.96 -11.25 8.40
C ILE A 150 -2.82 -12.41 9.41
N THR A 151 -1.75 -12.40 10.20
CA THR A 151 -1.47 -13.39 11.25
C THR A 151 -2.14 -13.05 12.58
N ASN A 152 -2.65 -11.84 12.76
CA ASN A 152 -3.36 -11.46 13.98
C ASN A 152 -4.87 -11.65 13.77
N PRO A 153 -5.59 -12.40 14.64
CA PRO A 153 -7.00 -12.70 14.44
C PRO A 153 -7.91 -11.46 14.33
N GLY A 154 -7.64 -10.40 15.10
CA GLY A 154 -8.43 -9.18 15.05
C GLY A 154 -8.22 -8.39 13.76
N ASP A 155 -6.96 -8.25 13.35
CA ASP A 155 -6.62 -7.61 12.07
C ASP A 155 -7.09 -8.43 10.87
N GLU A 156 -7.05 -9.76 10.94
CA GLU A 156 -7.55 -10.65 9.89
C GLU A 156 -9.05 -10.44 9.66
N GLU A 157 -9.86 -10.32 10.73
CA GLU A 157 -11.27 -9.98 10.62
C GLU A 157 -11.48 -8.63 9.92
N ILE A 158 -10.61 -7.64 10.18
CA ILE A 158 -10.64 -6.34 9.51
C ILE A 158 -10.25 -6.49 8.03
N LEU A 159 -9.17 -7.22 7.70
CA LEU A 159 -8.75 -7.49 6.31
C LEU A 159 -9.81 -8.24 5.52
N ALA A 160 -10.57 -9.13 6.15
CA ALA A 160 -11.64 -9.88 5.49
C ALA A 160 -12.89 -9.02 5.23
N ASN A 161 -13.22 -8.09 6.13
CA ASN A 161 -14.54 -7.43 6.13
C ASN A 161 -14.52 -5.92 5.82
N ALA A 162 -13.36 -5.25 5.90
CA ALA A 162 -13.23 -3.79 5.78
C ALA A 162 -12.39 -3.32 4.58
N GLN A 163 -12.17 -4.17 3.56
CA GLN A 163 -11.35 -3.86 2.38
C GLN A 163 -11.80 -2.60 1.64
N ASP A 164 -13.11 -2.39 1.52
CA ASP A 164 -13.67 -1.19 0.89
C ASP A 164 -13.42 0.09 1.73
N ALA A 165 -13.37 -0.02 3.07
CA ALA A 165 -12.96 1.08 3.93
C ALA A 165 -11.46 1.38 3.80
N MET A 166 -10.61 0.35 3.73
CA MET A 166 -9.18 0.47 3.44
C MET A 166 -8.92 1.15 2.09
N ALA A 167 -9.61 0.72 1.04
CA ALA A 167 -9.49 1.29 -0.30
C ALA A 167 -9.85 2.79 -0.32
N ARG A 168 -10.94 3.17 0.35
CA ARG A 168 -11.30 4.59 0.53
C ARG A 168 -10.24 5.36 1.31
N ALA A 169 -9.69 4.78 2.37
CA ALA A 169 -8.65 5.42 3.18
C ALA A 169 -7.36 5.65 2.37
N VAL A 170 -6.90 4.65 1.62
CA VAL A 170 -5.75 4.78 0.71
C VAL A 170 -6.03 5.87 -0.34
N ALA A 171 -7.17 5.83 -1.02
CA ALA A 171 -7.55 6.83 -2.02
C ALA A 171 -7.61 8.25 -1.42
N ARG A 172 -8.22 8.41 -0.23
CA ARG A 172 -8.26 9.70 0.48
C ARG A 172 -6.88 10.19 0.84
N GLY A 173 -6.02 9.33 1.38
CA GLY A 173 -4.65 9.71 1.75
C GLY A 173 -3.84 10.19 0.54
N VAL A 174 -4.04 9.54 -0.62
CA VAL A 174 -3.48 9.99 -1.90
C VAL A 174 -4.03 11.36 -2.30
N THR A 175 -5.34 11.60 -2.21
CA THR A 175 -5.93 12.91 -2.55
C THR A 175 -5.57 14.01 -1.56
N ASP A 176 -5.38 13.69 -0.28
CA ASP A 176 -4.89 14.62 0.73
C ASP A 176 -3.45 15.06 0.40
N TYR A 177 -2.60 14.09 0.03
CA TYR A 177 -1.26 14.38 -0.48
C TYR A 177 -1.29 15.25 -1.74
N GLU A 178 -2.20 14.97 -2.69
CA GLU A 178 -2.38 15.80 -3.89
C GLU A 178 -2.70 17.25 -3.52
N GLN A 179 -3.64 17.47 -2.60
CA GLN A 179 -4.01 18.80 -2.14
C GLN A 179 -2.87 19.52 -1.43
N LEU A 180 -2.11 18.81 -0.57
CA LEU A 180 -0.99 19.39 0.15
C LEU A 180 0.15 19.84 -0.77
N ILE A 181 0.45 19.06 -1.82
CA ILE A 181 1.59 19.31 -2.70
C ILE A 181 1.22 20.15 -3.93
N LEU A 182 0.01 20.02 -4.46
CA LEU A 182 -0.45 20.71 -5.68
C LEU A 182 -1.45 21.84 -5.43
N GLY A 183 -2.18 21.80 -4.31
CA GLY A 183 -3.18 22.80 -3.92
C GLY A 183 -2.60 24.08 -3.31
N GLY A 184 -1.28 24.17 -3.12
CA GLY A 184 -0.58 25.38 -2.68
C GLY A 184 -0.38 26.46 -3.76
N LYS A 185 -1.28 26.55 -4.75
CA LYS A 185 -1.32 27.62 -5.76
C LYS A 185 -2.37 28.66 -5.44
#